data_AF-A0A1G6IRE5-F1
#
_entry.id   AF-A0A1G6IRE5-F1
#
_cell.length_a   1.000
_cell.length_b   1.000
_cell.length_c   1.000
_cell.angle_alpha   90.00
_cell.angle_beta   90.00
_cell.angle_gamma   90.00
#
_symmetry.space_group_name_H-M   'P 1'
#
loop_
_entity.id
_entity.type
_entity.pdbx_description
1 polymer ?
#
loop_
_entity_poly.entity_id
_entity_poly.type
_entity_poly.pdbx_seq_one_letter_code
_entity_poly.pdbx_strand_id
1 'polypeptide(L)'
;MAQLSQENAANDTGSDVPGAAEESRCLCCAQPLPERAGARGGPRLRYCPEGEGRWDDGTFSCKRHGAAVVLYRTARGDTAAEDPLVVLDHTVTSLRTVLAPVAAALAETTAAVDRQQEVVRAEALRVAEAEAHAERAARATLAAEHARAEAAAAADAARAEAEQARRDRDEARKQATDDRKKAAEAAKQAAIAEQARVDAATAAADAAKTRDAATARADKLTETVDRLTTARDADRAALRDLQADLDTATAATHAAQATIADLTQAHAADQATLRDTQEKLAAATAAARNAQANLATLTDQVATLTAARDHLTAEHTRLTAALAVAHSTLDSRTADEARHSAELTALRHAHTAATVHLRALRRLAAAVPEDALDHPAARYLLTTLTNTDAFTDVPEEEPEPPRR
;
A
#
# COMPACT_ATOMS: atom_id res chain seq x y z
N MET A 1 -20.34 -5.43 -13.80
CA MET A 1 -20.15 -4.73 -15.08
C MET A 1 -18.77 -5.11 -15.58
N ALA A 2 -18.51 -5.87 -16.64
CA ALA A 2 -19.23 -6.41 -17.80
C ALA A 2 -18.63 -7.83 -18.06
N GLN A 3 -19.30 -8.94 -18.36
CA GLN A 3 -20.22 -9.35 -19.45
C GLN A 3 -19.74 -9.05 -20.87
N LEU A 4 -19.88 -10.07 -21.75
CA LEU A 4 -19.61 -10.20 -23.20
C LEU A 4 -18.36 -11.07 -23.49
N SER A 5 -18.38 -12.15 -24.28
CA SER A 5 -19.43 -12.76 -25.10
C SER A 5 -19.06 -14.22 -25.41
N GLN A 6 -20.02 -15.13 -25.22
CA GLN A 6 -20.20 -16.27 -26.12
C GLN A 6 -20.70 -15.74 -27.46
N GLU A 7 -20.27 -16.32 -28.58
CA GLU A 7 -21.12 -16.52 -29.76
C GLU A 7 -20.44 -17.38 -30.85
N ASN A 8 -21.19 -18.40 -31.28
CA ASN A 8 -21.31 -18.94 -32.66
C ASN A 8 -20.15 -19.77 -33.24
N ALA A 9 -20.38 -20.86 -33.99
CA ALA A 9 -21.61 -21.49 -34.45
C ALA A 9 -21.33 -22.92 -34.93
N ALA A 10 -22.38 -23.75 -34.86
CA ALA A 10 -22.52 -24.95 -35.67
C ALA A 10 -22.88 -24.58 -37.11
N ASN A 11 -22.23 -25.23 -38.08
CA ASN A 11 -22.75 -25.71 -39.36
C ASN A 11 -21.57 -26.17 -40.21
N ASP A 12 -21.55 -27.41 -40.70
CA ASP A 12 -21.89 -27.64 -42.10
C ASP A 12 -22.09 -29.13 -42.41
N THR A 13 -22.88 -29.30 -43.45
CA THR A 13 -23.52 -30.44 -44.08
C THR A 13 -22.57 -31.44 -44.75
N GLY A 14 -23.06 -32.67 -44.94
CA GLY A 14 -22.35 -33.75 -45.60
C GLY A 14 -22.28 -33.66 -47.12
N SER A 15 -21.44 -34.51 -47.71
CA SER A 15 -21.66 -35.14 -49.02
C SER A 15 -20.68 -36.30 -49.24
N ASP A 16 -21.24 -37.41 -49.71
CA ASP A 16 -20.58 -38.63 -50.18
C ASP A 16 -19.87 -38.44 -51.55
N VAL A 17 -18.58 -38.82 -51.62
CA VAL A 17 -17.86 -39.80 -52.52
C VAL A 17 -18.38 -39.99 -53.98
N PRO A 18 -17.58 -40.15 -55.10
CA PRO A 18 -16.24 -40.80 -55.24
C PRO A 18 -15.19 -40.20 -56.23
N GLY A 19 -13.91 -40.54 -56.00
CA GLY A 19 -13.00 -41.11 -57.02
C GLY A 19 -12.38 -40.24 -58.13
N ALA A 20 -11.05 -40.07 -58.05
CA ALA A 20 -10.08 -39.65 -59.08
C ALA A 20 -9.77 -38.14 -59.24
N ALA A 21 -9.09 -37.56 -58.24
CA ALA A 21 -8.11 -36.47 -58.41
C ALA A 21 -7.36 -36.19 -57.08
N GLU A 22 -6.52 -37.11 -56.61
CA GLU A 22 -5.87 -36.99 -55.30
C GLU A 22 -4.64 -36.04 -55.27
N GLU A 23 -4.47 -35.14 -56.25
CA GLU A 23 -3.11 -34.83 -56.67
C GLU A 23 -2.77 -33.33 -56.89
N SER A 24 -3.45 -32.43 -56.18
CA SER A 24 -3.11 -30.99 -56.16
C SER A 24 -3.45 -30.25 -54.84
N ARG A 25 -3.28 -30.88 -53.67
CA ARG A 25 -3.34 -30.18 -52.37
C ARG A 25 -1.94 -29.97 -51.78
N CYS A 26 -1.74 -28.84 -51.11
CA CYS A 26 -0.50 -28.51 -50.42
C CYS A 26 -0.24 -29.52 -49.31
N LEU A 27 0.93 -30.16 -49.29
CA LEU A 27 1.29 -31.15 -48.25
C LEU A 27 1.43 -30.55 -46.84
N CYS A 28 1.49 -29.22 -46.71
CA CYS A 28 1.68 -28.53 -45.42
C CYS A 28 0.36 -27.99 -44.83
N CYS A 29 -0.50 -27.35 -45.62
CA CYS A 29 -1.74 -26.73 -45.13
C CYS A 29 -3.01 -27.30 -45.76
N ALA A 30 -2.89 -28.36 -46.57
CA ALA A 30 -3.97 -29.02 -47.31
C ALA A 30 -4.78 -28.13 -48.28
N GLN A 31 -4.41 -26.85 -48.44
CA GLN A 31 -5.06 -25.93 -49.38
C GLN A 31 -4.87 -26.39 -50.83
N PRO A 32 -5.88 -26.23 -51.70
CA PRO A 32 -5.75 -26.54 -53.12
C PRO A 32 -4.65 -25.68 -53.74
N LEU A 33 -3.72 -26.31 -54.46
CA LEU A 33 -2.62 -25.62 -55.13
C LEU A 33 -3.10 -25.09 -56.48
N PRO A 34 -2.72 -23.85 -56.85
CA PRO A 34 -3.10 -23.32 -58.15
C PRO A 34 -2.51 -24.17 -59.28
N GLU A 35 -3.34 -24.52 -60.25
CA GLU A 35 -2.90 -25.19 -61.48
C GLU A 35 -1.99 -24.23 -62.26
N ARG A 36 -0.76 -24.65 -62.58
CA ARG A 36 0.11 -23.85 -63.44
C ARG A 36 -0.45 -23.86 -64.87
N ALA A 37 -1.00 -22.73 -65.30
CA ALA A 37 -1.30 -22.48 -66.71
C ALA A 37 0.02 -22.29 -67.50
N GLY A 38 0.53 -23.37 -68.11
CA GLY A 38 1.70 -23.30 -68.99
C GLY A 38 2.10 -24.65 -69.61
N ALA A 39 2.33 -24.66 -70.93
CA ALA A 39 2.47 -25.83 -71.80
C ALA A 39 3.74 -26.70 -71.64
N ARG A 40 4.44 -26.63 -70.51
CA ARG A 40 5.59 -27.52 -70.22
C ARG A 40 5.45 -28.06 -68.80
N GLY A 41 5.11 -29.34 -68.71
CA GLY A 41 4.87 -30.09 -67.47
C GLY A 41 6.10 -30.15 -66.55
N GLY A 42 6.38 -29.06 -65.85
CA GLY A 42 7.32 -29.03 -64.74
C GLY A 42 6.74 -29.76 -63.51
N PRO A 43 7.60 -30.12 -62.52
CA PRO A 43 7.19 -30.90 -61.36
C PRO A 43 6.05 -30.21 -60.61
N ARG A 44 5.00 -30.98 -60.27
CA ARG A 44 3.85 -30.49 -59.48
C ARG A 44 4.35 -29.91 -58.17
N LEU A 45 3.92 -28.68 -57.85
CA LEU A 45 4.28 -28.04 -56.58
C LEU A 45 3.78 -28.93 -55.45
N ARG A 46 4.64 -29.21 -54.48
CA ARG A 46 4.29 -29.98 -53.27
C ARG A 46 3.81 -29.09 -52.13
N TYR A 47 4.08 -27.78 -52.23
CA TYR A 47 3.77 -26.76 -51.22
C TYR A 47 3.21 -25.50 -51.90
N CYS A 48 2.47 -24.68 -51.15
CA CYS A 48 1.96 -23.39 -51.64
C CYS A 48 3.10 -22.50 -52.18
N PRO A 49 2.84 -21.75 -53.26
CA PRO A 49 3.79 -20.76 -53.76
C PRO A 49 4.06 -19.67 -52.70
N GLU A 50 5.18 -18.96 -52.85
CA GLU A 50 5.59 -17.93 -51.90
C GLU A 50 4.54 -16.82 -51.79
N GLY A 51 4.08 -16.56 -50.57
CA GLY A 51 3.09 -15.51 -50.26
C GLY A 51 1.64 -15.98 -50.12
N GLU A 52 1.31 -17.20 -50.58
CA GLU A 52 -0.08 -17.70 -50.64
C GLU A 52 -0.42 -18.73 -49.55
N GLY A 53 0.56 -19.49 -49.04
CA GLY A 53 0.36 -20.40 -47.90
C GLY A 53 0.81 -19.75 -46.61
N ARG A 54 -0.11 -19.12 -45.87
CA ARG A 54 0.18 -18.36 -44.63
C ARG A 54 -0.29 -19.16 -43.41
N TRP A 55 0.63 -19.36 -42.46
CA TRP A 55 0.34 -19.74 -41.08
C TRP A 55 0.75 -18.55 -40.18
N ASP A 56 -0.05 -18.26 -39.15
CA ASP A 56 0.10 -17.18 -38.14
C ASP A 56 0.66 -15.85 -38.67
N ASP A 57 -0.25 -14.92 -38.95
CA ASP A 57 -0.01 -13.49 -39.24
C ASP A 57 1.00 -13.16 -40.37
N GLY A 58 1.35 -14.15 -41.20
CA GLY A 58 2.06 -13.94 -42.46
C GLY A 58 3.59 -13.95 -42.39
N THR A 59 4.19 -14.34 -41.25
CA THR A 59 5.66 -14.43 -41.11
C THR A 59 6.23 -15.80 -41.49
N PHE A 60 5.38 -16.83 -41.57
CA PHE A 60 5.77 -18.21 -41.86
C PHE A 60 5.05 -18.76 -43.10
N SER A 61 5.79 -19.38 -44.03
CA SER A 61 5.23 -19.90 -45.29
C SER A 61 5.34 -21.42 -45.40
N CYS A 62 4.36 -22.06 -46.03
CA CYS A 62 4.32 -23.53 -46.23
C CYS A 62 5.57 -24.07 -46.94
N LYS A 63 6.19 -23.29 -47.82
CA LYS A 63 7.46 -23.64 -48.50
C LYS A 63 8.63 -23.69 -47.52
N ARG A 64 8.72 -22.73 -46.57
CA ARG A 64 9.76 -22.72 -45.53
C ARG A 64 9.57 -23.85 -44.54
N HIS A 65 8.32 -24.17 -44.19
CA HIS A 65 8.00 -25.35 -43.38
C HIS A 65 8.45 -26.64 -44.06
N GLY A 66 8.08 -26.85 -45.34
CA GLY A 66 8.51 -28.03 -46.10
C GLY A 66 10.03 -28.19 -46.16
N ALA A 67 10.78 -27.09 -46.35
CA ALA A 67 12.23 -27.11 -46.30
C ALA A 67 12.79 -27.47 -44.91
N ALA A 68 12.15 -26.99 -43.84
CA ALA A 68 12.51 -27.34 -42.46
C ALA A 68 12.23 -28.81 -42.14
N VAL A 69 11.12 -29.39 -42.65
CA VAL A 69 10.80 -30.82 -42.53
C VAL A 69 11.84 -31.69 -43.22
N VAL A 70 12.26 -31.31 -44.43
CA VAL A 70 13.32 -32.04 -45.15
C VAL A 70 14.62 -32.00 -44.35
N LEU A 71 15.07 -30.82 -43.93
CA LEU A 71 16.29 -30.68 -43.12
C LEU A 71 16.22 -31.46 -41.80
N TYR A 72 15.06 -31.46 -41.14
CA TYR A 72 14.85 -32.21 -39.90
C TYR A 72 14.96 -33.73 -40.12
N ARG A 73 14.33 -34.25 -41.17
CA ARG A 73 14.43 -35.68 -41.54
C ARG A 73 15.85 -36.06 -41.97
N THR A 74 16.54 -35.21 -42.71
CA THR A 74 17.95 -35.46 -43.06
C THR A 74 18.85 -35.51 -41.82
N ALA A 75 18.57 -34.72 -40.78
CA ALA A 75 19.36 -34.68 -39.56
C ALA A 75 19.03 -35.82 -38.57
N ARG A 76 17.79 -36.33 -38.55
CA ARG A 76 17.32 -37.38 -37.61
C ARG A 76 17.14 -38.77 -38.24
N GLY A 77 17.33 -38.88 -39.55
CA GLY A 77 17.09 -40.10 -40.33
C GLY A 77 15.76 -40.04 -41.08
N ASP A 78 15.75 -40.50 -42.34
CA ASP A 78 14.61 -40.40 -43.26
C ASP A 78 13.35 -41.16 -42.80
N THR A 79 13.47 -42.02 -41.80
CA THR A 79 12.35 -42.77 -41.19
C THR A 79 11.62 -41.99 -40.09
N ALA A 80 12.04 -40.76 -39.75
CA ALA A 80 11.37 -39.94 -38.76
C ALA A 80 10.01 -39.44 -39.29
N ALA A 81 8.93 -40.06 -38.81
CA ALA A 81 7.55 -39.72 -39.16
C ALA A 81 7.03 -38.46 -38.45
N GLU A 82 7.74 -37.98 -37.42
CA GLU A 82 7.35 -36.84 -36.61
C GLU A 82 7.44 -35.51 -37.38
N ASP A 83 6.45 -34.64 -37.19
CA ASP A 83 6.47 -33.28 -37.70
C ASP A 83 7.42 -32.41 -36.83
N PRO A 84 8.44 -31.75 -37.41
CA PRO A 84 9.35 -30.88 -36.68
C PRO A 84 8.66 -29.76 -35.91
N LEU A 85 7.51 -29.24 -36.35
CA LEU A 85 6.79 -28.22 -35.60
C LEU A 85 6.14 -28.81 -34.35
N VAL A 86 5.63 -30.03 -34.43
CA VAL A 86 5.09 -30.75 -33.26
C VAL A 86 6.21 -31.06 -32.26
N VAL A 87 7.39 -31.48 -32.76
CA VAL A 87 8.56 -31.71 -31.90
C VAL A 87 9.06 -30.42 -31.27
N LEU A 88 9.12 -29.32 -32.04
CA LEU A 88 9.52 -28.01 -31.52
C LEU A 88 8.52 -27.49 -30.49
N ASP A 89 7.22 -27.61 -30.77
CA ASP A 89 6.16 -27.19 -29.85
C ASP A 89 6.17 -28.03 -28.56
N HIS A 90 6.38 -29.35 -28.67
CA HIS A 90 6.57 -30.21 -27.50
C HIS A 90 7.81 -29.82 -26.70
N THR A 91 8.92 -29.51 -27.38
CA THR A 91 10.18 -29.10 -26.71
C THR A 91 10.03 -27.73 -26.05
N VAL A 92 9.39 -26.77 -26.71
CA VAL A 92 9.11 -25.43 -26.16
C VAL A 92 8.14 -25.53 -24.98
N THR A 93 7.11 -26.37 -25.10
CA THR A 93 6.17 -26.64 -24.01
C THR A 93 6.87 -27.30 -22.83
N SER A 94 7.72 -28.30 -23.07
CA SER A 94 8.51 -28.95 -22.03
C SER A 94 9.48 -27.98 -21.35
N LEU A 95 10.18 -27.14 -22.12
CA LEU A 95 11.04 -26.08 -21.58
C LEU A 95 10.24 -25.07 -20.76
N ARG A 96 9.05 -24.66 -21.21
CA ARG A 96 8.15 -23.78 -20.44
C ARG A 96 7.71 -24.46 -19.14
N THR A 97 7.38 -25.75 -19.17
CA THR A 97 7.01 -26.50 -17.96
C THR A 97 8.18 -26.59 -16.98
N VAL A 98 9.40 -26.86 -17.46
CA VAL A 98 10.61 -26.92 -16.62
C VAL A 98 10.99 -25.55 -16.07
N LEU A 99 10.80 -24.48 -16.84
CA LEU A 99 11.14 -23.11 -16.44
C LEU A 99 10.01 -22.38 -15.67
N ALA A 100 8.78 -22.90 -15.68
CA ALA A 100 7.66 -22.29 -14.98
C ALA A 100 7.92 -22.08 -13.47
N PRO A 101 8.52 -23.02 -12.72
CA PRO A 101 8.88 -22.80 -11.32
C PRO A 101 9.91 -21.67 -11.15
N VAL A 102 10.86 -21.54 -12.10
CA VAL A 102 11.88 -20.48 -12.07
C VAL A 102 11.25 -19.12 -12.36
N ALA A 103 10.35 -19.04 -13.33
CA ALA A 103 9.60 -17.82 -13.65
C ALA A 103 8.71 -17.39 -12.47
N ALA A 104 8.05 -18.34 -11.79
CA ALA A 104 7.28 -18.08 -10.58
C ALA A 104 8.17 -17.57 -9.43
N ALA A 105 9.30 -18.23 -9.18
CA ALA A 105 10.26 -17.80 -8.15
C ALA A 105 10.84 -16.41 -8.43
N LEU A 106 11.12 -16.08 -9.70
CA LEU A 106 11.55 -14.74 -10.10
C LEU A 106 10.45 -13.70 -9.87
N ALA A 107 9.19 -13.99 -10.24
CA ALA A 107 8.07 -13.09 -10.00
C ALA A 107 7.82 -12.86 -8.49
N GLU A 108 7.93 -13.90 -7.67
CA GLU A 108 7.85 -13.79 -6.21
C GLU A 108 8.99 -12.95 -5.63
N THR A 109 10.20 -13.12 -6.15
CA THR A 109 11.38 -12.35 -5.74
C THR A 109 11.21 -10.88 -6.13
N THR A 110 10.74 -10.58 -7.34
CA THR A 110 10.43 -9.21 -7.76
C THR A 110 9.37 -8.59 -6.86
N ALA A 111 8.28 -9.31 -6.58
CA ALA A 111 7.24 -8.83 -5.67
C ALA A 111 7.76 -8.64 -4.23
N ALA A 112 8.71 -9.46 -3.76
CA ALA A 112 9.35 -9.28 -2.47
C ALA A 112 10.26 -8.04 -2.44
N VAL A 113 11.02 -7.79 -3.50
CA VAL A 113 11.84 -6.59 -3.66
C VAL A 113 10.97 -5.34 -3.71
N ASP A 114 9.86 -5.36 -4.44
CA ASP A 114 8.93 -4.23 -4.52
C ASP A 114 8.34 -3.89 -3.13
N ARG A 115 7.92 -4.91 -2.36
CA ARG A 115 7.48 -4.72 -0.97
C ARG A 115 8.60 -4.15 -0.08
N GLN A 116 9.84 -4.59 -0.25
CA GLN A 116 10.98 -4.03 0.49
C GLN A 116 11.25 -2.57 0.10
N GLN A 117 11.12 -2.20 -1.18
CA GLN A 117 11.27 -0.82 -1.61
C GLN A 117 10.19 0.09 -1.01
N GLU A 118 8.96 -0.39 -0.89
CA GLU A 118 7.88 0.34 -0.22
C GLU A 118 8.20 0.59 1.27
N VAL A 119 8.71 -0.42 1.97
CA VAL A 119 9.15 -0.29 3.37
C VAL A 119 10.28 0.72 3.49
N VAL A 120 11.29 0.66 2.61
CA VAL A 120 12.41 1.62 2.60
C VAL A 120 11.93 3.04 2.33
N ARG A 121 10.99 3.24 1.39
CA ARG A 121 10.39 4.56 1.13
C ARG A 121 9.61 5.09 2.32
N ALA A 122 8.80 4.24 2.96
CA ALA A 122 8.04 4.61 4.15
C ALA A 122 8.98 5.01 5.30
N GLU A 123 10.06 4.27 5.52
CA GLU A 123 11.02 4.57 6.59
C GLU A 123 11.84 5.84 6.28
N ALA A 124 12.22 6.05 5.02
CA ALA A 124 12.89 7.29 4.59
C ALA A 124 12.02 8.53 4.86
N LEU A 125 10.71 8.45 4.62
CA LEU A 125 9.76 9.52 4.95
C LEU A 125 9.68 9.75 6.47
N ARG A 126 9.60 8.67 7.27
CA ARG A 126 9.57 8.79 8.74
C ARG A 126 10.84 9.42 9.31
N VAL A 127 12.01 9.06 8.78
CA VAL A 127 13.30 9.65 9.18
C VAL A 127 13.34 11.13 8.81
N ALA A 128 12.93 11.50 7.60
CA ALA A 128 12.89 12.90 7.17
C ALA A 128 11.93 13.74 8.03
N GLU A 129 10.76 13.20 8.41
CA GLU A 129 9.83 13.87 9.33
C GLU A 129 10.42 14.06 10.73
N ALA A 130 11.12 13.05 11.25
CA ALA A 130 11.80 13.11 12.53
C ALA A 130 12.94 14.14 12.54
N GLU A 131 13.74 14.20 11.48
CA GLU A 131 14.80 15.20 11.28
C GLU A 131 14.21 16.62 11.19
N ALA A 132 13.14 16.81 10.42
CA ALA A 132 12.44 18.09 10.33
C ALA A 132 11.81 18.53 11.67
N HIS A 133 11.40 17.58 12.51
CA HIS A 133 10.94 17.88 13.87
C HIS A 133 12.10 18.28 14.78
N ALA A 134 13.22 17.56 14.74
CA ALA A 134 14.43 17.87 15.50
C ALA A 134 15.01 19.24 15.13
N GLU A 135 15.05 19.59 13.84
CA GLU A 135 15.52 20.90 13.37
C GLU A 135 14.60 22.04 13.86
N ARG A 136 13.28 21.84 13.80
CA ARG A 136 12.32 22.83 14.34
C ARG A 136 12.48 23.02 15.84
N ALA A 137 12.69 21.93 16.58
CA ALA A 137 12.96 22.00 18.02
C ALA A 137 14.27 22.76 18.31
N ALA A 138 15.35 22.47 17.58
CA ALA A 138 16.61 23.18 17.72
C ALA A 138 16.49 24.69 17.44
N ARG A 139 15.77 25.07 16.36
CA ARG A 139 15.50 26.48 16.05
C ARG A 139 14.66 27.16 17.14
N ALA A 140 13.67 26.47 17.70
CA ALA A 140 12.86 27.00 18.80
C ALA A 140 13.68 27.22 20.08
N THR A 141 14.60 26.29 20.41
CA THR A 141 15.52 26.46 21.54
C THR A 141 16.43 27.66 21.34
N LEU A 142 17.05 27.81 20.16
CA LEU A 142 17.89 28.96 19.85
C LEU A 142 17.11 30.29 19.92
N ALA A 143 15.88 30.33 19.42
CA ALA A 143 15.02 31.50 19.53
C ALA A 143 14.67 31.83 20.99
N ALA A 144 14.40 30.81 21.82
CA ALA A 144 14.13 31.00 23.25
C ALA A 144 15.38 31.50 24.01
N GLU A 145 16.57 31.01 23.66
CA GLU A 145 17.83 31.50 24.23
C GLU A 145 18.10 32.96 23.84
N HIS A 146 17.88 33.32 22.57
CA HIS A 146 17.98 34.70 22.11
C HIS A 146 17.01 35.63 22.85
N ALA A 147 15.74 35.24 22.96
CA ALA A 147 14.73 36.01 23.69
C ALA A 147 15.08 36.17 25.18
N ARG A 148 15.67 35.14 25.81
CA ARG A 148 16.18 35.24 27.20
C ARG A 148 17.34 36.21 27.31
N ALA A 149 18.28 36.18 26.37
CA ALA A 149 19.41 37.10 26.34
C ALA A 149 18.96 38.55 26.14
N GLU A 150 18.01 38.79 25.23
CA GLU A 150 17.40 40.11 25.01
C GLU A 150 16.65 40.60 26.25
N ALA A 151 15.86 39.73 26.90
CA ALA A 151 15.15 40.07 28.13
C ALA A 151 16.12 40.39 29.29
N ALA A 152 17.23 39.65 29.40
CA ALA A 152 18.26 39.93 30.38
C ALA A 152 18.95 41.28 30.11
N ALA A 153 19.31 41.56 28.84
CA ALA A 153 19.89 42.83 28.45
C ALA A 153 18.94 44.02 28.70
N ALA A 154 17.65 43.86 28.40
CA ALA A 154 16.63 44.86 28.68
C ALA A 154 16.45 45.10 30.18
N ALA A 155 16.49 44.04 30.99
CA ALA A 155 16.42 44.15 32.45
C ALA A 155 17.64 44.88 33.02
N ASP A 156 18.84 44.62 32.49
CA ASP A 156 20.06 45.30 32.91
C ASP A 156 20.08 46.79 32.49
N ALA A 157 19.58 47.10 31.28
CA ALA A 157 19.38 48.47 30.83
C ALA A 157 18.39 49.23 31.75
N ALA A 158 17.25 48.61 32.08
CA ALA A 158 16.27 49.21 32.99
C ALA A 158 16.84 49.44 34.40
N ARG A 159 17.70 48.53 34.90
CA ARG A 159 18.40 48.74 36.18
C ARG A 159 19.38 49.90 36.11
N ALA A 160 20.14 50.01 35.02
CA ALA A 160 21.08 51.12 34.81
C ALA A 160 20.36 52.48 34.75
N GLU A 161 19.25 52.56 34.02
CA GLU A 161 18.40 53.75 33.96
C GLU A 161 17.81 54.11 35.33
N ALA A 162 17.30 53.12 36.06
CA ALA A 162 16.76 53.33 37.41
C ALA A 162 17.84 53.79 38.41
N GLU A 163 19.08 53.33 38.26
CA GLU A 163 20.19 53.79 39.11
C GLU A 163 20.64 55.20 38.73
N GLN A 164 20.68 55.53 37.44
CA GLN A 164 20.98 56.89 36.97
C GLN A 164 19.94 57.89 37.51
N ALA A 165 18.65 57.56 37.40
CA ALA A 165 17.57 58.40 37.92
C ALA A 165 17.68 58.62 39.45
N ARG A 166 18.16 57.63 40.21
CA ARG A 166 18.44 57.80 41.66
C ARG A 166 19.57 58.79 41.89
N ARG A 167 20.67 58.68 41.13
CA ARG A 167 21.83 59.59 41.24
C ARG A 167 21.41 61.03 40.93
N ASP A 168 20.65 61.24 39.86
CA ASP A 168 20.18 62.56 39.45
C ASP A 168 19.27 63.19 40.52
N ARG A 169 18.36 62.40 41.11
CA ARG A 169 17.50 62.85 42.21
C ARG A 169 18.32 63.21 43.45
N ASP A 170 19.30 62.39 43.82
CA ASP A 170 20.11 62.62 45.01
C ASP A 170 21.00 63.86 44.86
N GLU A 171 21.53 64.10 43.64
CA GLU A 171 22.25 65.34 43.32
C GLU A 171 21.33 66.57 43.35
N ALA A 172 20.13 66.50 42.75
CA ALA A 172 19.15 67.58 42.81
C ALA A 172 18.77 67.93 44.26
N ARG A 173 18.64 66.92 45.14
CA ARG A 173 18.36 67.12 46.57
C ARG A 173 19.53 67.79 47.29
N LYS A 174 20.76 67.44 46.95
CA LYS A 174 21.96 68.07 47.49
C LYS A 174 22.05 69.53 47.06
N GLN A 175 21.84 69.81 45.78
CA GLN A 175 21.77 71.16 45.22
C GLN A 175 20.74 72.03 45.97
N ALA A 176 19.50 71.52 46.12
CA ALA A 176 18.44 72.21 46.83
C ALA A 176 18.76 72.47 48.31
N THR A 177 19.53 71.58 48.94
CA THR A 177 19.98 71.75 50.33
C THR A 177 21.05 72.83 50.44
N ASP A 178 22.00 72.86 49.51
CA ASP A 178 23.06 73.87 49.46
C ASP A 178 22.50 75.26 49.12
N ASP A 179 21.52 75.34 48.24
CA ASP A 179 20.82 76.59 47.92
C ASP A 179 20.03 77.11 49.13
N ARG A 180 19.39 76.23 49.91
CA ARG A 180 18.75 76.61 51.18
C ARG A 180 19.75 77.13 52.21
N LYS A 181 20.94 76.54 52.30
CA LYS A 181 22.01 77.04 53.18
C LYS A 181 22.49 78.42 52.75
N LYS A 182 22.75 78.61 51.45
CA LYS A 182 23.14 79.92 50.89
C LYS A 182 22.05 80.97 51.12
N ALA A 183 20.78 80.62 50.93
CA ALA A 183 19.65 81.51 51.20
C ALA A 183 19.56 81.87 52.71
N ALA A 184 19.80 80.91 53.60
CA ALA A 184 19.81 81.14 55.04
C ALA A 184 21.00 82.01 55.48
N GLU A 185 22.18 81.85 54.88
CA GLU A 185 23.34 82.72 55.11
C GLU A 185 23.10 84.13 54.59
N ALA A 186 22.53 84.27 53.39
CA ALA A 186 22.12 85.56 52.84
C ALA A 186 21.08 86.26 53.72
N ALA A 187 20.13 85.51 54.30
CA ALA A 187 19.15 86.04 55.25
C ALA A 187 19.80 86.52 56.57
N LYS A 188 20.79 85.79 57.09
CA LYS A 188 21.57 86.23 58.26
C LYS A 188 22.37 87.51 57.99
N GLN A 189 23.00 87.59 56.82
CA GLN A 189 23.73 88.79 56.40
C GLN A 189 22.78 89.99 56.21
N ALA A 190 21.58 89.75 55.67
CA ALA A 190 20.54 90.77 55.55
C ALA A 190 20.05 91.26 56.93
N ALA A 191 19.89 90.37 57.91
CA ALA A 191 19.51 90.73 59.28
C ALA A 191 20.59 91.54 60.00
N ILE A 192 21.87 91.20 59.81
CA ILE A 192 23.01 91.98 60.34
C ILE A 192 23.06 93.37 59.69
N ALA A 193 22.82 93.45 58.38
CA ALA A 193 22.74 94.72 57.66
C ALA A 193 21.55 95.57 58.10
N GLU A 194 20.42 94.96 58.48
CA GLU A 194 19.24 95.68 58.96
C GLU A 194 19.42 96.18 60.39
N GLN A 195 20.05 95.41 61.27
CA GLN A 195 20.43 95.87 62.62
C GLN A 195 21.38 97.09 62.53
N ALA A 196 22.36 97.05 61.62
CA ALA A 196 23.26 98.17 61.35
C ALA A 196 22.54 99.41 60.75
N ARG A 197 21.41 99.20 60.06
CA ARG A 197 20.56 100.29 59.56
C ARG A 197 19.67 100.89 60.63
N VAL A 198 19.18 100.11 61.59
CA VAL A 198 18.39 100.61 62.73
C VAL A 198 19.27 101.48 63.65
N ASP A 199 20.52 101.07 63.87
CA ASP A 199 21.51 101.87 64.61
C ASP A 199 21.92 103.14 63.84
N ALA A 200 21.98 103.07 62.50
CA ALA A 200 22.24 104.23 61.64
C ALA A 200 21.00 105.16 61.45
N ALA A 201 19.78 104.63 61.57
CA ALA A 201 18.53 105.38 61.40
C ALA A 201 18.24 106.32 62.57
N THR A 202 18.69 105.97 63.78
CA THR A 202 18.63 106.85 64.96
C THR A 202 19.51 108.09 64.79
N ALA A 203 20.57 108.01 63.97
CA ALA A 203 21.44 109.13 63.62
C ALA A 203 20.98 109.92 62.36
N ALA A 204 19.98 109.44 61.63
CA ALA A 204 19.55 109.99 60.34
C ALA A 204 18.21 110.75 60.40
N ALA A 205 17.69 111.01 61.62
CA ALA A 205 16.50 111.82 61.84
C ALA A 205 16.70 113.31 61.47
N ASP A 206 17.93 113.76 61.28
CA ASP A 206 18.24 115.14 60.89
C ASP A 206 18.35 115.31 59.37
N ALA A 207 17.23 115.77 58.81
CA ALA A 207 17.10 116.66 57.65
C ALA A 207 17.51 116.19 56.22
N ALA A 208 16.52 116.30 55.32
CA ALA A 208 16.66 116.58 53.87
C ALA A 208 17.31 115.56 52.91
N LYS A 209 17.96 114.47 53.35
CA LYS A 209 18.37 113.35 52.44
C LYS A 209 17.24 112.37 52.06
N THR A 210 16.04 112.57 52.60
CA THR A 210 14.92 111.61 52.56
C THR A 210 14.17 111.53 51.23
N ARG A 211 14.41 112.45 50.28
CA ARG A 211 13.75 112.43 48.98
C ARG A 211 14.49 111.57 47.95
N ASP A 212 15.80 111.75 47.78
CA ASP A 212 16.59 110.97 46.81
C ASP A 212 16.82 109.51 47.26
N ALA A 213 16.91 109.27 48.57
CA ALA A 213 16.97 107.92 49.13
C ALA A 213 15.63 107.16 49.03
N ALA A 214 14.49 107.87 49.00
CA ALA A 214 13.18 107.27 48.75
C ALA A 214 13.01 106.93 47.27
N THR A 215 13.48 107.78 46.35
CA THR A 215 13.50 107.50 44.90
C THR A 215 14.40 106.30 44.59
N ALA A 216 15.62 106.23 45.11
CA ALA A 216 16.51 105.08 44.91
C ALA A 216 15.98 103.77 45.55
N ARG A 217 15.19 103.86 46.63
CA ARG A 217 14.48 102.70 47.22
C ARG A 217 13.28 102.29 46.38
N ALA A 218 12.54 103.25 45.82
CA ALA A 218 11.45 102.99 44.90
C ALA A 218 11.98 102.33 43.62
N ASP A 219 13.07 102.82 43.03
CA ASP A 219 13.71 102.22 41.85
C ASP A 219 14.16 100.78 42.14
N LYS A 220 14.78 100.53 43.31
CA LYS A 220 15.20 99.19 43.72
C LYS A 220 14.03 98.24 44.00
N LEU A 221 12.92 98.78 44.53
CA LEU A 221 11.68 98.02 44.71
C LEU A 221 11.03 97.69 43.36
N THR A 222 11.01 98.64 42.42
CA THR A 222 10.56 98.43 41.04
C THR A 222 11.40 97.34 40.36
N GLU A 223 12.73 97.43 40.45
CA GLU A 223 13.62 96.39 39.90
C GLU A 223 13.38 95.01 40.55
N THR A 224 13.08 94.98 41.86
CA THR A 224 12.75 93.75 42.57
C THR A 224 11.39 93.19 42.12
N VAL A 225 10.39 94.05 41.94
CA VAL A 225 9.07 93.67 41.42
C VAL A 225 9.18 93.15 39.99
N ASP A 226 9.98 93.78 39.13
CA ASP A 226 10.23 93.34 37.75
C ASP A 226 10.92 91.98 37.74
N ARG A 227 11.93 91.78 38.61
CA ARG A 227 12.63 90.50 38.74
C ARG A 227 11.71 89.38 39.25
N LEU A 228 10.86 89.67 40.24
CA LEU A 228 9.87 88.72 40.76
C LEU A 228 8.76 88.43 39.75
N THR A 229 8.35 89.41 38.96
CA THR A 229 7.37 89.24 37.89
C THR A 229 7.94 88.33 36.80
N THR A 230 9.20 88.55 36.41
CA THR A 230 9.93 87.69 35.46
C THR A 230 10.06 86.26 35.98
N ALA A 231 10.44 86.09 37.26
CA ALA A 231 10.53 84.76 37.88
C ALA A 231 9.18 84.05 37.94
N ARG A 232 8.10 84.75 38.33
CA ARG A 232 6.73 84.22 38.32
C ARG A 232 6.30 83.80 36.92
N ASP A 233 6.64 84.57 35.90
CA ASP A 233 6.26 84.24 34.52
C ASP A 233 7.07 83.05 33.99
N ALA A 234 8.33 82.89 34.40
CA ALA A 234 9.12 81.69 34.15
C ALA A 234 8.54 80.45 34.87
N ASP A 235 8.15 80.56 36.14
CA ASP A 235 7.50 79.47 36.89
C ASP A 235 6.17 79.05 36.24
N ARG A 236 5.39 80.03 35.77
CA ARG A 236 4.15 79.76 35.03
C ARG A 236 4.41 79.07 33.69
N ALA A 237 5.50 79.39 33.01
CA ALA A 237 5.88 78.68 31.79
C ALA A 237 6.28 77.23 32.12
N ALA A 238 7.13 77.02 33.12
CA ALA A 238 7.54 75.69 33.57
C ALA A 238 6.35 74.82 34.02
N LEU A 239 5.36 75.40 34.69
CA LEU A 239 4.13 74.68 35.06
C LEU A 239 3.30 74.26 33.84
N ARG A 240 3.23 75.08 32.78
CA ARG A 240 2.54 74.69 31.54
C ARG A 240 3.27 73.56 30.83
N ASP A 241 4.61 73.60 30.81
CA ASP A 241 5.42 72.54 30.21
C ASP A 241 5.23 71.22 30.97
N LEU A 242 5.27 71.25 32.31
CA LEU A 242 4.98 70.07 33.15
C LEU A 242 3.56 69.55 32.96
N GLN A 243 2.58 70.43 32.75
CA GLN A 243 1.20 70.03 32.47
C GLN A 243 1.12 69.29 31.13
N ALA A 244 1.81 69.79 30.10
CA ALA A 244 1.87 69.16 28.78
C ALA A 244 2.58 67.79 28.83
N ASP A 245 3.64 67.66 29.63
CA ASP A 245 4.34 66.40 29.87
C ASP A 245 3.42 65.39 30.58
N LEU A 246 2.64 65.84 31.57
CA LEU A 246 1.68 64.99 32.29
C LEU A 246 0.57 64.49 31.36
N ASP A 247 0.03 65.36 30.50
CA ASP A 247 -0.99 64.99 29.52
C ASP A 247 -0.43 63.96 28.53
N THR A 248 0.81 64.14 28.08
CA THR A 248 1.53 63.21 27.20
C THR A 248 1.76 61.85 27.87
N ALA A 249 2.21 61.84 29.12
CA ALA A 249 2.42 60.61 29.89
C ALA A 249 1.11 59.86 30.17
N THR A 250 0.03 60.60 30.41
CA THR A 250 -1.32 60.03 30.62
C THR A 250 -1.83 59.38 29.33
N ALA A 251 -1.67 60.06 28.18
CA ALA A 251 -2.01 59.48 26.88
C ALA A 251 -1.20 58.22 26.57
N ALA A 252 0.11 58.23 26.85
CA ALA A 252 0.98 57.06 26.69
C ALA A 252 0.55 55.89 27.59
N THR A 253 0.16 56.17 28.83
CA THR A 253 -0.33 55.16 29.78
C THR A 253 -1.63 54.52 29.28
N HIS A 254 -2.56 55.32 28.76
CA HIS A 254 -3.80 54.78 28.17
C HIS A 254 -3.53 53.94 26.92
N ALA A 255 -2.60 54.36 26.06
CA ALA A 255 -2.20 53.57 24.88
C ALA A 255 -1.56 52.23 25.30
N ALA A 256 -0.71 52.22 26.33
CA ALA A 256 -0.12 51.00 26.86
C ALA A 256 -1.19 50.07 27.47
N GLN A 257 -2.17 50.61 28.19
CA GLN A 257 -3.29 49.84 28.74
C GLN A 257 -4.14 49.20 27.64
N ALA A 258 -4.43 49.92 26.56
CA ALA A 258 -5.13 49.37 25.40
C ALA A 258 -4.34 48.22 24.77
N THR A 259 -3.02 48.40 24.60
CA THR A 259 -2.14 47.35 24.07
C THR A 259 -2.12 46.11 24.97
N ILE A 260 -2.09 46.28 26.29
CA ILE A 260 -2.16 45.17 27.25
C ILE A 260 -3.49 44.43 27.15
N ALA A 261 -4.60 45.15 26.99
CA ALA A 261 -5.92 44.54 26.81
C ALA A 261 -5.99 43.71 25.53
N ASP A 262 -5.48 44.23 24.42
CA ASP A 262 -5.42 43.53 23.13
C ASP A 262 -4.56 42.26 23.21
N LEU A 263 -3.38 42.35 23.82
CA LEU A 263 -2.49 41.20 24.03
C LEU A 263 -3.13 40.15 24.94
N THR A 264 -3.86 40.57 25.98
CA THR A 264 -4.57 39.66 26.88
C THR A 264 -5.69 38.92 26.15
N GLN A 265 -6.44 39.63 25.30
CA GLN A 265 -7.48 39.02 24.48
C GLN A 265 -6.91 38.06 23.44
N ALA A 266 -5.83 38.44 22.75
CA ALA A 266 -5.12 37.57 21.82
C ALA A 266 -4.62 36.30 22.51
N HIS A 267 -4.00 36.44 23.69
CA HIS A 267 -3.53 35.29 24.46
C HIS A 267 -4.66 34.34 24.89
N ALA A 268 -5.83 34.88 25.26
CA ALA A 268 -7.00 34.06 25.58
C ALA A 268 -7.51 33.28 24.36
N ALA A 269 -7.51 33.89 23.17
CA ALA A 269 -7.88 33.24 21.92
C ALA A 269 -6.87 32.14 21.53
N ASP A 270 -5.57 32.39 21.71
CA ASP A 270 -4.51 31.39 21.47
C ASP A 270 -4.67 30.19 22.42
N GLN A 271 -4.96 30.43 23.71
CA GLN A 271 -5.22 29.34 24.65
C GLN A 271 -6.46 28.52 24.28
N ALA A 272 -7.53 29.16 23.79
CA ALA A 272 -8.72 28.45 23.32
C ALA A 272 -8.40 27.58 22.11
N THR A 273 -7.62 28.11 21.16
CA THR A 273 -7.15 27.37 19.97
C THR A 273 -6.23 26.20 20.36
N LEU A 274 -5.35 26.39 21.33
CA LEU A 274 -4.49 25.33 21.84
C LEU A 274 -5.31 24.19 22.47
N ARG A 275 -6.34 24.50 23.26
CA ARG A 275 -7.22 23.47 23.84
C ARG A 275 -7.98 22.69 22.76
N ASP A 276 -8.55 23.38 21.77
CA ASP A 276 -9.25 22.74 20.65
C ASP A 276 -8.31 21.82 19.83
N THR A 277 -7.08 22.26 19.55
CA THR A 277 -6.10 21.42 18.85
C THR A 277 -5.65 20.21 19.67
N GLN A 278 -5.50 20.35 20.99
CA GLN A 278 -5.20 19.23 21.90
C GLN A 278 -6.34 18.21 21.96
N GLU A 279 -7.59 18.65 22.02
CA GLU A 279 -8.77 17.77 21.98
C GLU A 279 -8.86 17.01 20.65
N LYS A 280 -8.63 17.70 19.53
CA LYS A 280 -8.57 17.07 18.19
C LYS A 280 -7.45 16.04 18.09
N LEU A 281 -6.26 16.34 18.63
CA LEU A 281 -5.14 15.41 18.65
C LEU A 281 -5.44 14.17 19.51
N ALA A 282 -6.06 14.35 20.68
CA ALA A 282 -6.46 13.25 21.54
C ALA A 282 -7.51 12.35 20.85
N ALA A 283 -8.52 12.94 20.20
CA ALA A 283 -9.53 12.22 19.44
C ALA A 283 -8.92 11.45 18.26
N ALA A 284 -8.02 12.07 17.49
CA ALA A 284 -7.32 11.41 16.39
C ALA A 284 -6.44 10.25 16.87
N THR A 285 -5.76 10.40 18.01
CA THR A 285 -4.94 9.34 18.61
C THR A 285 -5.79 8.15 19.05
N ALA A 286 -6.95 8.41 19.66
CA ALA A 286 -7.90 7.36 20.03
C ALA A 286 -8.45 6.62 18.80
N ALA A 287 -8.81 7.36 17.75
CA ALA A 287 -9.26 6.79 16.48
C ALA A 287 -8.19 5.90 15.84
N ALA A 288 -6.92 6.33 15.83
CA ALA A 288 -5.81 5.55 15.30
C ALA A 288 -5.60 4.23 16.06
N ARG A 289 -5.68 4.25 17.40
CA ARG A 289 -5.59 3.03 18.22
C ARG A 289 -6.73 2.06 17.92
N ASN A 290 -7.96 2.56 17.78
CA ASN A 290 -9.11 1.73 17.43
C ASN A 290 -8.97 1.13 16.02
N ALA A 291 -8.49 1.91 15.05
CA ALA A 291 -8.21 1.41 13.71
C ALA A 291 -7.14 0.32 13.71
N GLN A 292 -6.08 0.48 14.52
CA GLN A 292 -5.03 -0.53 14.67
C GLN A 292 -5.54 -1.82 15.32
N ALA A 293 -6.40 -1.71 16.34
CA ALA A 293 -7.05 -2.88 16.95
C ALA A 293 -7.95 -3.63 15.95
N ASN A 294 -8.74 -2.88 15.16
CA ASN A 294 -9.57 -3.47 14.11
C ASN A 294 -8.73 -4.17 13.03
N LEU A 295 -7.61 -3.57 12.64
CA LEU A 295 -6.69 -4.16 11.66
C LEU A 295 -6.07 -5.46 12.19
N ALA A 296 -5.70 -5.51 13.46
CA ALA A 296 -5.22 -6.73 14.10
C ALA A 296 -6.30 -7.83 14.09
N THR A 297 -7.54 -7.49 14.46
CA THR A 297 -8.67 -8.45 14.41
C THR A 297 -8.94 -8.96 12.99
N LEU A 298 -8.93 -8.08 11.99
CA LEU A 298 -9.11 -8.48 10.59
C LEU A 298 -7.97 -9.38 10.11
N THR A 299 -6.74 -9.11 10.56
CA THR A 299 -5.57 -9.95 10.24
C THR A 299 -5.72 -11.36 10.81
N ASP A 300 -6.16 -11.49 12.06
CA ASP A 300 -6.43 -12.79 12.69
C ASP A 300 -7.58 -13.55 12.00
N GLN A 301 -8.63 -12.83 11.57
CA GLN A 301 -9.74 -13.40 10.82
C GLN A 301 -9.27 -13.93 9.46
N VAL A 302 -8.45 -13.18 8.73
CA VAL A 302 -7.87 -13.62 7.45
C VAL A 302 -7.00 -14.85 7.65
N ALA A 303 -6.16 -14.89 8.70
CA ALA A 303 -5.35 -16.06 9.02
C ALA A 303 -6.23 -17.30 9.30
N THR A 304 -7.31 -17.13 10.08
CA THR A 304 -8.27 -18.19 10.40
C THR A 304 -8.98 -18.70 9.15
N LEU A 305 -9.47 -17.81 8.29
CA LEU A 305 -10.13 -18.18 7.04
C LEU A 305 -9.18 -18.86 6.06
N THR A 306 -7.91 -18.45 6.03
CA THR A 306 -6.87 -19.09 5.22
C THR A 306 -6.64 -20.52 5.67
N ALA A 307 -6.49 -20.75 6.99
CA ALA A 307 -6.35 -22.09 7.54
C ALA A 307 -7.58 -22.97 7.26
N ALA A 308 -8.80 -22.41 7.37
CA ALA A 308 -10.04 -23.12 7.05
C ALA A 308 -10.12 -23.50 5.56
N ARG A 309 -9.73 -22.60 4.66
CA ARG A 309 -9.63 -22.87 3.22
C ARG A 309 -8.64 -24.00 2.93
N ASP A 310 -7.47 -23.97 3.55
CA ASP A 310 -6.44 -24.99 3.32
C ASP A 310 -6.92 -26.37 3.82
N HIS A 311 -7.60 -26.41 4.96
CA HIS A 311 -8.26 -27.62 5.46
C HIS A 311 -9.33 -28.16 4.50
N LEU A 312 -10.23 -27.29 4.01
CA LEU A 312 -11.25 -27.68 3.03
C LEU A 312 -10.65 -28.17 1.71
N THR A 313 -9.54 -27.57 1.28
CA THR A 313 -8.81 -27.99 0.08
C THR A 313 -8.22 -29.39 0.26
N ALA A 314 -7.61 -29.66 1.42
CA ALA A 314 -7.11 -30.99 1.75
C ALA A 314 -8.24 -32.04 1.79
N GLU A 315 -9.37 -31.72 2.43
CA GLU A 315 -10.56 -32.58 2.48
C GLU A 315 -11.16 -32.85 1.09
N HIS A 316 -11.27 -31.83 0.24
CA HIS A 316 -11.73 -31.99 -1.15
C HIS A 316 -10.81 -32.95 -1.92
N THR A 317 -9.50 -32.79 -1.77
CA THR A 317 -8.50 -33.64 -2.44
C THR A 317 -8.63 -35.10 -1.96
N ARG A 318 -8.80 -35.29 -0.64
CA ARG A 318 -9.04 -36.60 -0.01
C ARG A 318 -10.31 -37.27 -0.55
N LEU A 319 -11.42 -36.53 -0.61
CA LEU A 319 -12.70 -37.04 -1.12
C LEU A 319 -12.65 -37.36 -2.61
N THR A 320 -11.95 -36.55 -3.40
CA THR A 320 -11.75 -36.81 -4.84
C THR A 320 -10.98 -38.10 -5.06
N ALA A 321 -9.91 -38.34 -4.28
CA ALA A 321 -9.17 -39.60 -4.33
C ALA A 321 -10.03 -40.80 -3.89
N ALA A 322 -10.81 -40.66 -2.81
CA ALA A 322 -11.72 -41.70 -2.36
C ALA A 322 -12.80 -42.04 -3.41
N LEU A 323 -13.33 -41.03 -4.10
CA LEU A 323 -14.28 -41.23 -5.20
C LEU A 323 -13.66 -41.98 -6.37
N ALA A 324 -12.42 -41.65 -6.76
CA ALA A 324 -11.71 -42.36 -7.81
C ALA A 324 -11.51 -43.85 -7.47
N VAL A 325 -11.15 -44.15 -6.22
CA VAL A 325 -11.04 -45.54 -5.72
C VAL A 325 -12.40 -46.25 -5.77
N ALA A 326 -13.48 -45.57 -5.36
CA ALA A 326 -14.83 -46.13 -5.41
C ALA A 326 -15.28 -46.43 -6.85
N HIS A 327 -14.99 -45.54 -7.82
CA HIS A 327 -15.25 -45.79 -9.24
C HIS A 327 -14.46 -46.98 -9.77
N SER A 328 -13.15 -47.05 -9.49
CA SER A 328 -12.35 -48.22 -9.90
C SER A 328 -12.86 -49.53 -9.30
N THR A 329 -13.35 -49.50 -8.05
CA THR A 329 -13.96 -50.67 -7.40
C THR A 329 -15.27 -51.06 -8.09
N LEU A 330 -16.10 -50.08 -8.48
CA LEU A 330 -17.35 -50.31 -9.19
C LEU A 330 -17.10 -50.91 -10.57
N ASP A 331 -16.11 -50.39 -11.30
CA ASP A 331 -15.71 -50.90 -12.62
C ASP A 331 -15.23 -52.35 -12.52
N SER A 332 -14.39 -52.67 -11.52
CA SER A 332 -13.95 -54.04 -11.25
C SER A 332 -15.13 -54.97 -10.97
N ARG A 333 -16.06 -54.57 -10.10
CA ARG A 333 -17.26 -55.38 -9.79
C ARG A 333 -18.16 -55.56 -11.00
N THR A 334 -18.26 -54.56 -11.86
CA THR A 334 -19.05 -54.62 -13.09
C THR A 334 -18.40 -55.58 -14.10
N ALA A 335 -17.07 -55.60 -14.20
CA ALA A 335 -16.33 -56.56 -15.00
C ALA A 335 -16.48 -57.99 -14.48
N ASP A 336 -16.42 -58.18 -13.15
CA ASP A 336 -16.63 -59.48 -12.52
C ASP A 336 -18.06 -60.00 -12.74
N GLU A 337 -19.07 -59.14 -12.59
CA GLU A 337 -20.47 -59.50 -12.86
C GLU A 337 -20.70 -59.89 -14.32
N ALA A 338 -20.08 -59.17 -15.27
CA ALA A 338 -20.14 -59.52 -16.69
C ALA A 338 -19.50 -60.89 -16.95
N ARG A 339 -18.36 -61.19 -16.29
CA ARG A 339 -17.68 -62.49 -16.38
C ARG A 339 -18.55 -63.61 -15.83
N HIS A 340 -19.07 -63.48 -14.61
CA HIS A 340 -19.97 -64.47 -14.01
C HIS A 340 -21.25 -64.65 -14.84
N SER A 341 -21.80 -63.58 -15.41
CA SER A 341 -22.96 -63.66 -16.31
C SER A 341 -22.66 -64.47 -17.57
N ALA A 342 -21.47 -64.29 -18.15
CA ALA A 342 -21.02 -65.07 -19.30
C ALA A 342 -20.78 -66.55 -18.95
N GLU A 343 -20.11 -66.83 -17.83
CA GLU A 343 -19.90 -68.19 -17.30
C GLU A 343 -21.22 -68.90 -17.04
N LEU A 344 -22.18 -68.23 -16.40
CA LEU A 344 -23.49 -68.78 -16.11
C LEU A 344 -24.27 -69.07 -17.40
N THR A 345 -24.12 -68.22 -18.42
CA THR A 345 -24.70 -68.46 -19.75
C THR A 345 -24.05 -69.69 -20.42
N ALA A 346 -22.72 -69.82 -20.34
CA ALA A 346 -22.00 -70.99 -20.84
C ALA A 346 -22.43 -72.27 -20.11
N LEU A 347 -22.55 -72.24 -18.78
CA LEU A 347 -23.06 -73.35 -17.97
C LEU A 347 -24.49 -73.73 -18.34
N ARG A 348 -25.38 -72.75 -18.57
CA ARG A 348 -26.75 -73.01 -19.06
C ARG A 348 -26.74 -73.69 -20.43
N HIS A 349 -25.87 -73.27 -21.35
CA HIS A 349 -25.71 -73.92 -22.65
C HIS A 349 -25.18 -75.35 -22.51
N ALA A 350 -24.14 -75.57 -21.70
CA ALA A 350 -23.58 -76.89 -21.42
C ALA A 350 -24.62 -77.82 -20.78
N HIS A 351 -25.39 -77.34 -19.81
CA HIS A 351 -26.47 -78.10 -19.18
C HIS A 351 -27.59 -78.47 -20.18
N THR A 352 -27.95 -77.53 -21.05
CA THR A 352 -28.93 -77.79 -22.13
C THR A 352 -28.41 -78.84 -23.10
N ALA A 353 -27.15 -78.74 -23.52
CA ALA A 353 -26.48 -79.72 -24.39
C ALA A 353 -26.43 -81.11 -23.74
N ALA A 354 -26.02 -81.20 -22.48
CA ALA A 354 -25.99 -82.44 -21.70
C ALA A 354 -27.40 -83.07 -21.57
N THR A 355 -28.43 -82.24 -21.34
CA THR A 355 -29.83 -82.70 -21.26
C THR A 355 -30.32 -83.26 -22.60
N VAL A 356 -30.00 -82.60 -23.72
CA VAL A 356 -30.31 -83.08 -25.07
C VAL A 356 -29.57 -84.38 -25.36
N HIS A 357 -28.29 -84.47 -25.00
CA HIS A 357 -27.47 -85.67 -25.17
C HIS A 357 -28.03 -86.86 -24.37
N LEU A 358 -28.37 -86.67 -23.09
CA LEU A 358 -29.03 -87.68 -22.27
C LEU A 358 -30.37 -88.14 -22.85
N ARG A 359 -31.18 -87.22 -23.39
CA ARG A 359 -32.43 -87.59 -24.08
C ARG A 359 -32.16 -88.40 -25.34
N ALA A 360 -31.14 -88.05 -26.12
CA ALA A 360 -30.74 -88.80 -27.31
C ALA A 360 -30.27 -90.21 -26.94
N LEU A 361 -29.40 -90.35 -25.93
CA LEU A 361 -28.95 -91.64 -25.41
C LEU A 361 -30.13 -92.50 -24.90
N ARG A 362 -31.07 -91.92 -24.16
CA ARG A 362 -32.28 -92.64 -23.72
C ARG A 362 -33.15 -93.11 -24.88
N ARG A 363 -33.31 -92.30 -25.93
CA ARG A 363 -34.06 -92.70 -27.15
C ARG A 363 -33.35 -93.79 -27.92
N LEU A 364 -32.02 -93.72 -28.05
CA LEU A 364 -31.20 -94.76 -28.67
C LEU A 364 -31.30 -96.07 -27.88
N ALA A 365 -31.17 -96.02 -26.55
CA ALA A 365 -31.33 -97.20 -25.70
C ALA A 365 -32.72 -97.84 -25.83
N ALA A 366 -33.78 -97.06 -26.02
CA ALA A 366 -35.14 -97.57 -26.24
C ALA A 366 -35.38 -98.13 -27.66
N ALA A 367 -34.51 -97.81 -28.63
CA ALA A 367 -34.62 -98.25 -30.03
C ALA A 367 -33.73 -99.45 -30.38
N VAL A 368 -32.84 -99.87 -29.45
CA VAL A 368 -32.00 -101.07 -29.62
C VAL A 368 -32.80 -102.31 -29.18
N PRO A 369 -33.10 -103.26 -30.07
CA PRO A 369 -33.72 -104.53 -29.68
C PRO A 369 -32.75 -105.37 -28.83
N GLU A 370 -33.27 -106.07 -27.81
CA GLU A 370 -32.46 -106.86 -26.83
C GLU A 370 -31.49 -107.85 -27.50
N ASP A 371 -31.87 -108.38 -28.67
CA ASP A 371 -31.09 -109.37 -29.42
C ASP A 371 -29.85 -108.79 -30.14
N ALA A 372 -29.68 -107.47 -30.17
CA ALA A 372 -28.59 -106.77 -30.87
C ALA A 372 -27.40 -106.39 -29.97
N LEU A 373 -27.48 -106.63 -28.65
CA LEU A 373 -26.45 -106.27 -27.67
C LEU A 373 -25.14 -107.08 -27.80
N ASP A 374 -25.20 -108.25 -28.41
CA ASP A 374 -24.03 -109.10 -28.69
C ASP A 374 -23.38 -108.83 -30.06
N HIS A 375 -23.94 -107.91 -30.86
CA HIS A 375 -23.38 -107.55 -32.15
C HIS A 375 -22.21 -106.56 -31.99
N PRO A 376 -20.99 -106.87 -32.46
CA PRO A 376 -19.79 -106.05 -32.22
C PRO A 376 -19.92 -104.60 -32.72
N ALA A 377 -20.70 -104.37 -33.78
CA ALA A 377 -20.99 -103.02 -34.28
C ALA A 377 -21.87 -102.18 -33.33
N ALA A 378 -22.84 -102.79 -32.65
CA ALA A 378 -23.69 -102.10 -31.66
C ALA A 378 -22.88 -101.77 -30.39
N ARG A 379 -21.97 -102.66 -30.01
CA ARG A 379 -21.02 -102.46 -28.90
C ARG A 379 -20.04 -101.31 -29.18
N TYR A 380 -19.50 -101.24 -30.39
CA TYR A 380 -18.62 -100.15 -30.83
C TYR A 380 -19.36 -98.80 -30.89
N LEU A 381 -20.59 -98.77 -31.40
CA LEU A 381 -21.44 -97.56 -31.42
C LEU A 381 -21.80 -97.07 -30.02
N LEU A 382 -22.15 -97.97 -29.10
CA LEU A 382 -22.42 -97.60 -27.70
C LEU A 382 -21.17 -97.07 -27.01
N THR A 383 -20.00 -97.70 -27.18
CA THR A 383 -18.75 -97.18 -26.59
C THR A 383 -18.34 -95.83 -27.16
N THR A 384 -18.46 -95.61 -28.47
CA THR A 384 -18.16 -94.29 -29.08
C THR A 384 -19.16 -93.21 -28.67
N LEU A 385 -20.43 -93.56 -28.43
CA LEU A 385 -21.44 -92.62 -27.95
C LEU A 385 -21.36 -92.33 -26.44
N THR A 386 -20.79 -93.23 -25.64
CA THR A 386 -20.57 -93.03 -24.20
C THR A 386 -19.16 -92.58 -23.84
N ASN A 387 -18.23 -92.51 -24.79
CA ASN A 387 -16.88 -92.01 -24.55
C ASN A 387 -16.89 -90.48 -24.48
N THR A 388 -17.46 -89.96 -23.39
CA THR A 388 -17.51 -88.55 -23.03
C THR A 388 -16.18 -88.11 -22.41
N ASP A 389 -15.09 -88.19 -23.16
CA ASP A 389 -13.82 -87.49 -22.82
C ASP A 389 -13.91 -85.98 -23.13
N ALA A 390 -15.06 -85.49 -23.64
CA ALA A 390 -15.24 -84.11 -24.08
C ALA A 390 -15.82 -83.15 -23.01
N PHE A 391 -16.01 -83.59 -21.76
CA PHE A 391 -16.71 -82.79 -20.73
C PHE A 391 -15.91 -82.51 -19.44
N THR A 392 -14.63 -82.87 -19.37
CA THR A 392 -13.82 -82.80 -18.13
C THR A 392 -12.74 -81.73 -18.07
N ASP A 393 -12.69 -80.76 -18.99
CA ASP A 393 -11.82 -79.58 -18.81
C ASP A 393 -12.61 -78.40 -18.24
N VAL A 394 -12.89 -78.47 -16.93
CA VAL A 394 -13.12 -77.28 -16.11
C VAL A 394 -11.82 -77.03 -15.35
N PRO A 395 -11.02 -76.02 -15.70
CA PRO A 395 -9.83 -75.70 -14.91
C PRO A 395 -10.26 -75.21 -13.53
N GLU A 396 -9.93 -75.96 -12.49
CA GLU A 396 -9.93 -75.48 -11.10
C GLU A 396 -8.79 -74.45 -10.95
N GLU A 397 -9.04 -73.18 -11.26
CA GLU A 397 -8.19 -72.09 -10.78
C GLU A 397 -8.80 -71.53 -9.48
N GLU A 398 -8.17 -71.89 -8.35
CA GLU A 398 -8.43 -71.30 -7.03
C GLU A 398 -8.05 -69.80 -7.04
N PRO A 399 -8.95 -68.89 -6.63
CA PRO A 399 -8.56 -67.50 -6.41
C PRO A 399 -7.80 -67.36 -5.09
N GLU A 400 -6.49 -67.12 -5.19
CA GLU A 400 -5.63 -66.74 -4.07
C GLU A 400 -6.11 -65.40 -3.45
N PRO A 401 -6.29 -65.29 -2.12
CA PRO A 401 -6.87 -64.10 -1.50
C PRO A 401 -5.89 -62.91 -1.49
N PRO A 402 -6.37 -61.66 -1.64
CA PRO A 402 -5.52 -60.49 -1.55
C PRO A 402 -4.99 -60.35 -0.11
N ARG A 403 -3.66 -60.42 0.02
CA ARG A 403 -2.94 -60.08 1.27
C ARG A 403 -3.21 -58.61 1.60
N ARG A 404 -3.62 -58.38 2.85
CA ARG A 404 -3.80 -57.04 3.44
C ARG A 404 -2.47 -56.34 3.67
#